data_AF-A0A8H5B549-F1
#
_entry.id   AF-A0A8H5B549-F1
#
_cell.length_a   1.000
_cell.length_b   1.000
_cell.length_c   1.000
_cell.angle_alpha   90.00
_cell.angle_beta   90.00
_cell.angle_gamma   90.00
#
_symmetry.space_group_name_H-M   'P 1'
#
loop_
_entity.id
_entity.type
_entity.pdbx_description
1 polymer ?
#
loop_
_entity_poly.entity_id
_entity_poly.type
_entity_poly.pdbx_seq_one_letter_code
_entity_poly.pdbx_strand_id
1 'polypeptide(L)'
;MPPKNQPPQNSPQQNPQRNPLQQNPPSNSRNPSSPTDLTVKARADTVPAGFPATELVERCLKLIATTTSPIPRDVFTLGQLFTRASSVYEGILALIKHIDNSAVADLDKDWEPFDAYTNAIPPLERFLFDFYQGYAEEKFRSTLPPSDSTFNGVLYVKTWKVDREFISKSFKALHHDDLNLKGLSPQLAKSLIASYTTERQTDDKTLLGALLRFIQDNKLGDEYLEKGAKVPLSIKAMKAELVEIAKKLIASPYDEVASSVIIRTFMYFAIPCTLILSADVEGQWKIYLRKIIIWEAFNSLIVKVKAYVNAPKNADEIEELFSEIEKLLLQLGDTDIATAAEILSLFKLAPVIYRMYHGRSVALIKTLYYLDRHSRKPENKAVATYRYDLKQVMTECVDNLTALSKIKLDIASFSTDSAEYKAKSKEIEGLFDKSKPLFESLRADSLSQYVEAYSTAVSIDESHVKEAKEKLFPSTIKSGG
;
A
#
# COMPACT_ATOMS: atom_id res chain seq x y z
N MET A 1 -45.77 85.48 8.35
CA MET A 1 -44.31 85.40 8.14
C MET A 1 -43.66 84.78 9.38
N PRO A 2 -42.63 83.95 9.22
CA PRO A 2 -42.14 82.94 10.19
C PRO A 2 -41.13 83.53 11.22
N PRO A 3 -40.40 82.76 12.05
CA PRO A 3 -40.73 81.59 12.90
C PRO A 3 -40.13 81.66 14.34
N LYS A 4 -40.26 80.52 15.08
CA LYS A 4 -39.35 79.91 16.08
C LYS A 4 -39.59 80.11 17.59
N ASN A 5 -39.53 78.96 18.26
CA ASN A 5 -38.96 78.64 19.59
C ASN A 5 -39.88 78.44 20.81
N GLN A 6 -40.06 77.14 21.13
CA GLN A 6 -39.68 76.47 22.40
C GLN A 6 -40.59 76.58 23.67
N PRO A 7 -40.46 75.64 24.65
CA PRO A 7 -41.54 74.85 25.29
C PRO A 7 -41.82 75.39 26.74
N PRO A 8 -42.44 74.73 27.78
CA PRO A 8 -42.40 73.31 28.19
C PRO A 8 -43.63 72.69 28.95
N GLN A 9 -43.49 71.37 29.25
CA GLN A 9 -43.81 70.67 30.52
C GLN A 9 -45.24 70.33 30.99
N ASN A 10 -45.28 69.20 31.73
CA ASN A 10 -46.27 68.66 32.67
C ASN A 10 -47.46 67.89 32.05
N SER A 11 -47.95 66.75 32.56
CA SER A 11 -47.70 65.94 33.77
C SER A 11 -48.53 64.64 33.65
N PRO A 12 -48.39 63.67 34.58
CA PRO A 12 -48.73 62.25 34.42
C PRO A 12 -50.14 61.89 34.96
N GLN A 13 -50.70 60.73 34.56
CA GLN A 13 -51.24 59.67 35.46
C GLN A 13 -52.13 58.64 34.75
N GLN A 14 -51.94 57.37 35.17
CA GLN A 14 -52.92 56.26 35.26
C GLN A 14 -53.42 55.63 33.94
N ASN A 15 -53.49 54.31 33.76
CA ASN A 15 -53.99 53.28 34.69
C ASN A 15 -53.49 51.85 34.32
N PRO A 16 -53.70 50.84 35.19
CA PRO A 16 -53.01 49.55 35.24
C PRO A 16 -53.81 48.37 34.64
N GLN A 17 -53.15 47.21 34.48
CA GLN A 17 -53.61 45.83 34.79
C GLN A 17 -53.11 44.76 33.79
N ARG A 18 -52.16 43.89 34.21
CA ARG A 18 -52.33 42.44 34.50
C ARG A 18 -51.00 41.67 34.44
N ASN A 19 -50.70 40.99 35.55
CA ASN A 19 -49.69 39.95 35.79
C ASN A 19 -49.98 38.65 34.97
N PRO A 20 -49.21 37.56 35.12
CA PRO A 20 -47.75 37.41 34.94
C PRO A 20 -47.42 36.13 34.12
N LEU A 21 -46.25 36.06 33.47
CA LEU A 21 -45.64 34.76 33.12
C LEU A 21 -44.16 34.79 33.52
N GLN A 22 -43.79 33.71 34.21
CA GLN A 22 -42.53 33.47 34.91
C GLN A 22 -41.30 33.73 34.02
N GLN A 23 -40.37 34.53 34.53
CA GLN A 23 -38.99 34.59 34.04
C GLN A 23 -38.17 33.52 34.76
N ASN A 24 -37.66 32.55 33.99
CA ASN A 24 -36.46 31.81 34.35
C ASN A 24 -35.22 32.66 33.98
N PRO A 25 -34.12 32.61 34.76
CA PRO A 25 -32.93 33.39 34.49
C PRO A 25 -32.19 32.87 33.23
N PRO A 26 -31.43 33.73 32.51
CA PRO A 26 -30.70 33.30 31.34
C PRO A 26 -29.55 32.38 31.74
N SER A 27 -29.62 31.14 31.26
CA SER A 27 -28.54 30.18 31.26
C SER A 27 -27.37 30.70 30.42
N ASN A 28 -26.20 30.81 31.05
CA ASN A 28 -24.90 30.98 30.40
C ASN A 28 -24.74 30.01 29.21
N SER A 29 -24.82 30.53 27.99
CA SER A 29 -24.37 29.85 26.79
C SER A 29 -22.83 29.84 26.79
N ARG A 30 -22.24 28.76 27.28
CA ARG A 30 -20.85 28.42 26.95
C ARG A 30 -20.80 28.19 25.45
N ASN A 31 -20.14 29.09 24.72
CA ASN A 31 -19.67 28.81 23.38
C ASN A 31 -18.83 27.52 23.44
N PRO A 32 -19.13 26.48 22.64
CA PRO A 32 -18.22 25.36 22.50
C PRO A 32 -16.93 25.92 21.89
N SER A 33 -15.83 25.83 22.63
CA SER A 33 -14.49 26.14 22.16
C SER A 33 -14.27 25.44 20.81
N SER A 34 -13.86 26.19 19.80
CA SER A 34 -13.48 25.65 18.49
C SER A 34 -12.50 24.48 18.67
N PRO A 35 -12.57 23.43 17.85
CA PRO A 35 -11.65 22.29 17.94
C PRO A 35 -10.21 22.81 17.84
N THR A 36 -9.41 22.59 18.87
CA THR A 36 -8.01 23.01 18.85
C THR A 36 -7.26 22.23 17.78
N ASP A 37 -6.68 22.93 16.81
CA ASP A 37 -5.78 22.31 15.83
C ASP A 37 -4.57 21.74 16.59
N LEU A 38 -4.41 20.42 16.53
CA LEU A 38 -3.32 19.68 17.16
C LEU A 38 -2.17 19.44 16.20
N THR A 39 -2.23 19.91 14.95
CA THR A 39 -1.11 19.77 14.02
C THR A 39 0.10 20.55 14.56
N VAL A 40 1.29 19.95 14.42
CA VAL A 40 2.54 20.59 14.89
C VAL A 40 2.76 21.93 14.16
N LYS A 41 2.33 22.02 12.89
CA LYS A 41 2.36 23.25 12.09
C LYS A 41 1.58 24.40 12.72
N ALA A 42 0.35 24.15 13.16
CA ALA A 42 -0.50 25.18 13.75
C ALA A 42 0.07 25.74 15.07
N ARG A 43 1.03 25.03 15.68
CA ARG A 43 1.64 25.36 16.98
C ARG A 43 3.10 25.80 16.89
N ALA A 44 3.72 25.70 15.71
CA ALA A 44 5.10 26.13 15.51
C ALA A 44 5.28 27.64 15.76
N ASP A 45 4.34 28.44 15.25
CA ASP A 45 4.34 29.89 15.35
C ASP A 45 3.90 30.40 16.73
N THR A 46 3.40 29.51 17.59
CA THR A 46 2.93 29.86 18.94
C THR A 46 3.98 29.63 20.02
N VAL A 47 5.18 29.13 19.69
CA VAL A 47 6.26 28.97 20.65
C VAL A 47 6.72 30.36 21.11
N PRO A 48 6.54 30.72 22.40
CA PRO A 48 6.87 32.06 22.89
C PRO A 48 8.38 32.31 22.83
N ALA A 49 8.76 33.56 22.58
CA ALA A 49 10.16 33.97 22.70
C ALA A 49 10.62 33.83 24.17
N GLY A 50 11.78 33.21 24.35
CA GLY A 50 12.33 32.92 25.68
C GLY A 50 13.36 33.92 26.19
N PHE A 51 13.93 33.57 27.33
CA PHE A 51 15.16 34.19 27.85
C PHE A 51 16.40 33.53 27.21
N PRO A 52 17.58 34.18 27.21
CA PRO A 52 18.80 33.62 26.63
C PRO A 52 19.15 32.22 27.13
N ALA A 53 18.92 31.93 28.41
CA ALA A 53 19.14 30.62 29.02
C ALA A 53 18.25 29.49 28.45
N THR A 54 17.23 29.82 27.66
CA THR A 54 16.27 28.88 27.09
C THR A 54 16.21 28.90 25.57
N GLU A 55 17.12 29.64 24.92
CA GLU A 55 17.14 29.81 23.47
C GLU A 55 17.26 28.47 22.72
N LEU A 56 18.02 27.52 23.27
CA LEU A 56 18.18 26.20 22.67
C LEU A 56 16.87 25.40 22.69
N VAL A 57 16.12 25.44 23.79
CA VAL A 57 14.78 24.82 23.89
C VAL A 57 13.85 25.40 22.82
N GLU A 58 13.81 26.73 22.69
CA GLU A 58 13.00 27.43 21.69
C GLU A 58 13.33 26.98 20.27
N ARG A 59 14.63 26.97 19.93
CA ARG A 59 15.12 26.56 18.61
C ARG A 59 14.80 25.09 18.32
N CYS A 60 14.98 24.19 19.28
CA CYS A 60 14.65 22.78 19.12
C CYS A 60 13.15 22.55 18.89
N LEU A 61 12.28 23.25 19.64
CA LEU A 61 10.84 23.18 19.43
C LEU A 61 10.47 23.66 18.01
N LYS A 62 10.96 24.83 17.58
CA LYS A 62 10.71 25.34 16.23
C LYS A 62 11.20 24.37 15.15
N LEU A 63 12.40 23.80 15.33
CA LEU A 63 12.99 22.86 14.40
C LEU A 63 12.13 21.58 14.28
N ILE A 64 11.77 20.96 15.41
CA ILE A 64 10.87 19.80 15.44
C ILE A 64 9.54 20.14 14.75
N ALA A 65 9.01 21.33 14.97
CA ALA A 65 7.76 21.73 14.36
C ALA A 65 7.83 21.83 12.83
N THR A 66 8.93 22.41 12.32
CA THR A 66 9.16 22.49 10.87
C THR A 66 9.40 21.13 10.23
N THR A 67 10.11 20.21 10.89
CA THR A 67 10.45 18.90 10.31
C THR A 67 9.33 17.87 10.43
N THR A 68 8.47 17.98 11.45
CA THR A 68 7.34 17.05 11.63
C THR A 68 6.06 17.50 10.93
N SER A 69 5.90 18.80 10.67
CA SER A 69 4.74 19.34 9.95
C SER A 69 4.43 18.69 8.59
N PRO A 70 5.41 18.33 7.72
CA PRO A 70 5.11 17.73 6.42
C PRO A 70 4.74 16.24 6.53
N ILE A 71 4.95 15.60 7.69
CA ILE A 71 4.74 14.17 7.86
C ILE A 71 3.23 13.88 7.93
N PRO A 72 2.67 13.09 7.00
CA PRO A 72 1.23 12.80 6.97
C PRO A 72 0.80 11.67 7.93
N ARG A 73 1.73 11.12 8.71
CA ARG A 73 1.49 10.08 9.73
C ARG A 73 1.73 10.62 11.14
N ASP A 74 1.09 9.98 12.12
CA ASP A 74 1.24 10.31 13.56
C ASP A 74 0.98 11.78 13.90
N VAL A 75 0.20 12.49 13.07
CA VAL A 75 0.02 13.94 13.12
C VAL A 75 -0.52 14.38 14.49
N PHE A 76 -1.57 13.71 14.97
CA PHE A 76 -2.22 14.07 16.23
C PHE A 76 -1.35 13.66 17.43
N THR A 77 -0.72 12.50 17.35
CA THR A 77 0.12 11.95 18.42
C THR A 77 1.38 12.80 18.60
N LEU A 78 2.06 13.18 17.52
CA LEU A 78 3.20 14.10 17.53
C LEU A 78 2.79 15.49 17.99
N GLY A 79 1.63 15.96 17.54
CA GLY A 79 1.01 17.20 18.01
C GLY A 79 0.87 17.25 19.52
N GLN A 80 0.40 16.17 20.12
CA GLN A 80 0.23 16.06 21.56
C GLN A 80 1.58 15.99 22.30
N LEU A 81 2.57 15.28 21.75
CA LEU A 81 3.91 15.24 22.32
C LEU A 81 4.57 16.64 22.31
N PHE A 82 4.48 17.33 21.16
CA PHE A 82 4.95 18.70 20.99
C PHE A 82 4.28 19.66 21.97
N THR A 83 2.96 19.52 22.16
CA THR A 83 2.18 20.34 23.09
C THR A 83 2.65 20.18 24.52
N ARG A 84 2.91 18.94 24.96
CA ARG A 84 3.43 18.67 26.29
C ARG A 84 4.81 19.27 26.48
N ALA A 85 5.71 19.09 25.52
CA ALA A 85 7.04 19.69 25.59
C ALA A 85 6.99 21.23 25.61
N SER A 86 6.11 21.84 24.80
CA SER A 86 5.89 23.29 24.80
C SER A 86 5.30 23.78 26.14
N SER A 87 4.41 23.01 26.76
CA SER A 87 3.86 23.35 28.08
C SER A 87 4.93 23.32 29.19
N VAL A 88 5.91 22.40 29.10
CA VAL A 88 7.07 22.40 30.01
C VAL A 88 7.88 23.68 29.80
N TYR A 89 8.15 24.03 28.54
CA TYR A 89 8.88 25.26 28.20
C TYR A 89 8.16 26.52 28.72
N GLU A 90 6.85 26.63 28.52
CA GLU A 90 6.05 27.73 29.07
C GLU A 90 6.08 27.78 30.60
N GLY A 91 6.07 26.62 31.27
CA GLY A 91 6.25 26.51 32.72
C GLY A 91 7.59 27.07 33.19
N ILE A 92 8.68 26.73 32.48
CA ILE A 92 10.02 27.29 32.73
C ILE A 92 10.00 28.81 32.57
N LEU A 93 9.43 29.32 31.47
CA LEU A 93 9.35 30.78 31.23
C LEU A 93 8.52 31.50 32.31
N ALA A 94 7.45 30.87 32.81
CA ALA A 94 6.63 31.42 33.87
C ALA A 94 7.41 31.56 35.19
N LEU A 95 8.24 30.58 35.55
CA LEU A 95 9.11 30.65 36.74
C LEU A 95 10.21 31.69 36.58
N ILE A 96 10.86 31.79 35.42
CA ILE A 96 11.86 32.83 35.17
C ILE A 96 11.22 34.22 35.29
N LYS A 97 10.04 34.43 34.70
CA LYS A 97 9.29 35.68 34.83
C LYS A 97 8.86 35.96 36.27
N HIS A 98 8.50 34.94 37.05
CA HIS A 98 8.17 35.12 38.45
C HIS A 98 9.36 35.74 39.20
N ILE A 99 10.55 35.19 39.02
CA ILE A 99 11.78 35.62 39.70
C ILE A 99 12.24 37.00 39.21
N ASP A 100 12.14 37.27 37.90
CA ASP A 100 12.47 38.58 37.33
C ASP A 100 11.59 39.71 37.91
N ASN A 101 10.37 39.37 38.35
CA ASN A 101 9.43 40.30 38.98
C ASN A 101 9.49 40.29 40.52
N SER A 102 10.32 39.44 41.13
CA SER A 102 10.36 39.29 42.59
C SER A 102 11.13 40.43 43.28
N ALA A 103 10.71 40.75 44.50
CA ALA A 103 11.39 41.73 45.34
C ALA A 103 12.50 41.07 46.17
N VAL A 104 13.52 41.83 46.57
CA VAL A 104 14.62 41.33 47.43
C VAL A 104 14.13 40.67 48.72
N ALA A 105 12.99 41.11 49.25
CA ALA A 105 12.38 40.55 50.46
C ALA A 105 11.82 39.12 50.29
N ASP A 106 11.66 38.64 49.05
CA ASP A 106 11.12 37.31 48.75
C ASP A 106 12.21 36.29 48.37
N LEU A 107 13.50 36.65 48.50
CA LEU A 107 14.65 35.81 48.12
C LEU A 107 14.55 34.36 48.61
N ASP A 108 14.19 34.14 49.88
CA ASP A 108 14.08 32.80 50.46
C ASP A 108 12.91 31.99 49.86
N LYS A 109 11.85 32.66 49.39
CA LYS A 109 10.69 32.02 48.75
C LYS A 109 10.95 31.73 47.27
N ASP A 110 11.75 32.57 46.60
CA ASP A 110 12.06 32.42 45.17
C ASP A 110 13.14 31.38 44.88
N TRP A 111 13.82 30.87 45.91
CA TRP A 111 14.81 29.81 45.78
C TRP A 111 14.23 28.54 45.14
N GLU A 112 13.03 28.12 45.55
CA GLU A 112 12.36 26.94 44.99
C GLU A 112 12.01 27.11 43.51
N PRO A 113 11.32 28.19 43.06
CA PRO A 113 11.18 28.52 41.64
C PRO A 113 12.49 28.54 40.86
N PHE A 114 13.54 29.13 41.44
CA PHE A 114 14.86 29.24 40.82
C PHE A 114 15.49 27.88 40.56
N ASP A 115 15.53 27.03 41.59
CA ASP A 115 16.04 25.66 41.49
C ASP A 115 15.19 24.82 40.52
N ALA A 116 13.86 24.98 40.54
CA ALA A 116 12.96 24.25 39.68
C ALA A 116 13.19 24.55 38.18
N TYR A 117 13.27 25.83 37.77
CA TYR A 117 13.45 26.15 36.35
C TYR A 117 14.88 25.81 35.87
N THR A 118 15.90 26.03 36.70
CA THR A 118 17.30 25.75 36.33
C THR A 118 17.55 24.26 36.16
N ASN A 119 16.94 23.42 37.01
CA ASN A 119 17.02 21.96 36.89
C ASN A 119 16.15 21.39 35.75
N ALA A 120 15.10 22.10 35.31
CA ALA A 120 14.21 21.63 34.25
C ALA A 120 14.73 21.90 32.82
N ILE A 121 15.59 22.92 32.62
CA ILE A 121 16.11 23.29 31.30
C ILE A 121 16.93 22.14 30.67
N PRO A 122 18.02 21.62 31.29
CA PRO A 122 18.87 20.63 30.63
C PRO A 122 18.14 19.32 30.27
N PRO A 123 17.27 18.74 31.12
CA PRO A 123 16.49 17.55 30.78
C PRO A 123 15.55 17.77 29.59
N LEU A 124 14.91 18.95 29.50
CA LEU A 124 14.04 19.29 28.37
C LEU A 124 14.84 19.46 27.08
N GLU A 125 15.99 20.15 27.13
CA GLU A 125 16.90 20.29 25.99
C GLU A 125 17.35 18.93 25.47
N ARG A 126 17.78 18.05 26.38
CA ARG A 126 18.21 16.70 26.04
C ARG A 126 17.09 15.91 25.38
N PHE A 127 15.89 15.94 25.98
CA PHE A 127 14.71 15.28 25.42
C PHE A 127 14.41 15.76 24.00
N LEU A 128 14.37 17.07 23.77
CA LEU A 128 14.06 17.64 22.46
C LEU A 128 15.13 17.30 21.42
N PHE A 129 16.40 17.31 21.81
CA PHE A 129 17.51 16.96 20.94
C PHE A 129 17.45 15.47 20.55
N ASP A 130 17.28 14.58 21.52
CA ASP A 130 17.13 13.14 21.27
C ASP A 130 15.88 12.84 20.42
N PHE A 131 14.79 13.57 20.66
CA PHE A 131 13.58 13.47 19.86
C PHE A 131 13.84 13.86 18.40
N TYR A 132 14.47 15.01 18.17
CA TYR A 132 14.82 15.49 16.83
C TYR A 132 15.74 14.50 16.11
N GLN A 133 16.82 14.04 16.77
CA GLN A 133 17.76 13.10 16.16
C GLN A 133 17.10 11.75 15.81
N GLY A 134 16.26 11.23 16.70
CA GLY A 134 15.59 9.94 16.49
C GLY A 134 14.44 10.00 15.48
N TYR A 135 13.83 11.17 15.28
CA TYR A 135 12.61 11.32 14.48
C TYR A 135 12.76 12.21 13.24
N ALA A 136 13.91 12.76 12.88
CA ALA A 136 14.00 13.72 11.76
C ALA A 136 13.94 13.12 10.33
N GLU A 137 14.10 11.80 10.14
CA GLU A 137 14.18 11.21 8.79
C GLU A 137 12.80 11.04 8.09
N GLU A 138 12.60 11.77 6.99
CA GLU A 138 11.31 11.91 6.29
C GLU A 138 11.02 10.79 5.26
N LYS A 139 12.06 10.15 4.72
CA LYS A 139 12.02 9.40 3.44
C LYS A 139 10.99 8.25 3.38
N PHE A 140 10.52 7.75 4.52
CA PHE A 140 9.59 6.61 4.59
C PHE A 140 8.28 6.91 5.33
N ARG A 141 7.86 8.18 5.38
CA ARG A 141 6.69 8.60 6.17
C ARG A 141 5.43 9.01 5.40
N SER A 142 5.28 8.54 4.16
CA SER A 142 4.00 8.61 3.43
C SER A 142 2.90 7.80 4.14
N THR A 143 1.64 7.98 3.74
CA THR A 143 0.50 7.18 4.24
C THR A 143 0.40 5.80 3.59
N LEU A 144 0.96 5.63 2.39
CA LEU A 144 0.98 4.37 1.65
C LEU A 144 2.41 3.87 1.48
N PRO A 145 2.62 2.54 1.42
CA PRO A 145 3.92 1.99 1.08
C PRO A 145 4.42 2.50 -0.29
N PRO A 146 5.74 2.67 -0.47
CA PRO A 146 6.32 3.14 -1.71
C PRO A 146 6.08 2.15 -2.87
N SER A 147 6.04 2.68 -4.09
CA SER A 147 5.71 1.95 -5.33
C SER A 147 6.91 1.55 -6.18
N ASP A 148 8.12 1.66 -5.62
CA ASP A 148 9.40 1.55 -6.34
C ASP A 148 10.08 0.18 -6.15
N SER A 149 10.04 -0.41 -4.95
CA SER A 149 10.63 -1.72 -4.66
C SER A 149 10.00 -2.43 -3.47
N THR A 150 10.13 -3.76 -3.43
CA THR A 150 9.73 -4.57 -2.27
C THR A 150 10.59 -4.24 -1.05
N PHE A 151 11.89 -3.97 -1.24
CA PHE A 151 12.80 -3.57 -0.17
C PHE A 151 12.32 -2.30 0.54
N ASN A 152 12.05 -1.23 -0.22
CA ASN A 152 11.54 0.02 0.35
C ASN A 152 10.14 -0.17 0.97
N GLY A 153 9.30 -1.04 0.39
CA GLY A 153 8.01 -1.42 0.97
C GLY A 153 8.15 -2.07 2.35
N VAL A 154 9.05 -3.05 2.50
CA VAL A 154 9.30 -3.71 3.80
C VAL A 154 9.96 -2.77 4.80
N LEU A 155 10.95 -1.98 4.36
CA LEU A 155 11.60 -0.99 5.19
C LEU A 155 10.59 0.04 5.72
N TYR A 156 9.67 0.50 4.88
CA TYR A 156 8.58 1.38 5.27
C TYR A 156 7.74 0.84 6.44
N VAL A 157 7.38 -0.45 6.44
CA VAL A 157 6.60 -1.05 7.53
C VAL A 157 7.43 -1.18 8.81
N LYS A 158 8.71 -1.54 8.69
CA LYS A 158 9.64 -1.61 9.82
C LYS A 158 9.86 -0.25 10.46
N THR A 159 10.12 0.77 9.65
CA THR A 159 10.27 2.15 10.11
C THR A 159 9.01 2.63 10.80
N TRP A 160 7.82 2.34 10.26
CA TRP A 160 6.55 2.67 10.92
C TRP A 160 6.42 2.02 12.31
N LYS A 161 6.79 0.73 12.47
CA LYS A 161 6.77 0.06 13.78
C LYS A 161 7.76 0.71 14.77
N VAL A 162 8.97 1.03 14.30
CA VAL A 162 10.00 1.69 15.12
C VAL A 162 9.58 3.11 15.52
N ASP A 163 9.08 3.91 14.57
CA ASP A 163 8.52 5.26 14.81
C ASP A 163 7.42 5.19 15.88
N ARG A 164 6.51 4.21 15.78
CA ARG A 164 5.42 3.99 16.72
C ARG A 164 5.94 3.76 18.14
N GLU A 165 6.92 2.86 18.31
CA GLU A 165 7.54 2.55 19.59
C GLU A 165 8.36 3.73 20.14
N PHE A 166 9.05 4.45 19.27
CA PHE A 166 9.83 5.64 19.61
C PHE A 166 8.94 6.72 20.21
N ILE A 167 7.83 7.06 19.56
CA ILE A 167 6.87 8.05 20.06
C ILE A 167 6.33 7.65 21.44
N SER A 168 5.97 6.38 21.63
CA SER A 168 5.51 5.87 22.92
C SER A 168 6.59 5.98 24.00
N LYS A 169 7.86 5.73 23.66
CA LYS A 169 9.00 5.95 24.57
C LYS A 169 9.21 7.44 24.87
N SER A 170 9.00 8.34 23.91
CA SER A 170 9.13 9.79 24.11
C SER A 170 8.08 10.34 25.08
N PHE A 171 6.82 9.87 25.01
CA PHE A 171 5.83 10.20 26.04
C PHE A 171 6.25 9.71 27.42
N LYS A 172 6.87 8.52 27.49
CA LYS A 172 7.41 7.98 28.74
C LYS A 172 8.57 8.80 29.29
N ALA A 173 9.46 9.26 28.42
CA ALA A 173 10.57 10.12 28.80
C ALA A 173 10.07 11.44 29.40
N LEU A 174 9.12 12.13 28.75
CA LEU A 174 8.58 13.40 29.26
C LEU A 174 7.91 13.30 30.64
N HIS A 175 7.40 12.12 31.00
CA HIS A 175 6.77 11.90 32.30
C HIS A 175 7.71 11.26 33.33
N HIS A 176 8.96 10.96 32.96
CA HIS A 176 9.90 10.22 33.80
C HIS A 176 10.32 11.06 35.00
N ASP A 177 10.33 10.46 36.18
CA ASP A 177 10.62 11.17 37.44
C ASP A 177 12.04 11.76 37.45
N ASP A 178 12.98 11.10 36.76
CA ASP A 178 14.36 11.56 36.59
C ASP A 178 14.50 12.92 35.87
N LEU A 179 13.50 13.38 35.10
CA LEU A 179 13.54 14.71 34.48
C LEU A 179 13.08 15.83 35.41
N ASN A 180 12.48 15.50 36.57
CA ASN A 180 11.90 16.42 37.57
C ASN A 180 10.95 17.52 37.00
N LEU A 181 10.42 17.35 35.79
CA LEU A 181 9.61 18.35 35.10
C LEU A 181 8.22 18.57 35.74
N LYS A 182 7.80 17.65 36.62
CA LYS A 182 6.53 17.75 37.37
C LYS A 182 6.57 18.84 38.44
N GLY A 183 7.76 19.26 38.88
CA GLY A 183 7.94 20.30 39.89
C GLY A 183 7.56 21.71 39.41
N LEU A 184 7.39 21.93 38.10
CA LEU A 184 7.12 23.25 37.54
C LEU A 184 5.69 23.76 37.85
N SER A 185 4.68 22.89 37.83
CA SER A 185 3.33 23.19 38.35
C SER A 185 2.46 21.94 38.49
N PRO A 186 1.46 21.93 39.40
CA PRO A 186 0.51 20.82 39.54
C PRO A 186 -0.32 20.55 38.28
N GLN A 187 -0.66 21.59 37.51
CA GLN A 187 -1.41 21.50 36.26
C GLN A 187 -0.56 20.84 35.17
N LEU A 188 0.71 21.24 35.04
CA LEU A 188 1.65 20.62 34.10
C LEU A 188 1.84 19.14 34.43
N ALA A 189 2.07 18.81 35.71
CA ALA A 189 2.24 17.42 36.15
C ALA A 189 1.07 16.53 35.72
N LYS A 190 -0.17 17.01 35.84
CA LYS A 190 -1.38 16.32 35.35
C LYS A 190 -1.39 16.15 33.82
N SER A 191 -0.97 17.17 33.08
CA SER A 191 -0.93 17.12 31.61
C SER A 191 0.13 16.15 31.07
N LEU A 192 1.29 16.04 31.75
CA LEU A 192 2.39 15.17 31.33
C LEU A 192 2.01 13.68 31.43
N ILE A 193 1.24 13.31 32.46
CA ILE A 193 0.77 11.93 32.68
C ILE A 193 -0.55 11.60 31.97
N ALA A 194 -1.18 12.59 31.33
CA ALA A 194 -2.44 12.37 30.64
C ALA A 194 -2.27 11.30 29.55
N SER A 195 -3.32 10.52 29.29
CA SER A 195 -3.30 9.58 28.17
C SER A 195 -3.18 10.33 26.83
N TYR A 196 -2.53 9.70 25.84
CA TYR A 196 -2.49 10.14 24.43
C TYR A 196 -3.24 9.15 23.50
N THR A 197 -4.01 8.22 24.09
CA THR A 197 -4.68 7.13 23.38
C THR A 197 -5.67 7.64 22.33
N THR A 198 -6.35 8.76 22.58
CA THR A 198 -7.32 9.35 21.65
C THR A 198 -6.65 9.85 20.38
N GLU A 199 -5.52 10.54 20.53
CA GLU A 199 -4.72 11.06 19.43
C GLU A 199 -4.13 9.91 18.61
N ARG A 200 -3.60 8.89 19.28
CA ARG A 200 -3.13 7.65 18.64
C ARG A 200 -4.23 6.95 17.86
N GLN A 201 -5.41 6.77 18.46
CA GLN A 201 -6.55 6.17 17.78
C GLN A 201 -6.95 6.95 16.53
N THR A 202 -6.83 8.28 16.55
CA THR A 202 -7.15 9.14 15.42
C THR A 202 -6.16 8.96 14.28
N ASP A 203 -4.87 8.92 14.58
CA ASP A 203 -3.82 8.63 13.58
C ASP A 203 -4.00 7.24 12.97
N ASP A 204 -4.25 6.22 13.81
CA ASP A 204 -4.47 4.84 13.38
C ASP A 204 -5.69 4.70 12.46
N LYS A 205 -6.81 5.35 12.81
CA LYS A 205 -8.02 5.38 11.96
C LYS A 205 -7.76 6.09 10.64
N THR A 206 -7.00 7.17 10.65
CA THR A 206 -6.64 7.93 9.45
C THR A 206 -5.80 7.09 8.50
N LEU A 207 -4.76 6.44 9.03
CA LEU A 207 -3.87 5.58 8.28
C LEU A 207 -4.57 4.32 7.75
N LEU A 208 -5.35 3.65 8.59
CA LEU A 208 -6.16 2.51 8.19
C LEU A 208 -7.18 2.90 7.12
N GLY A 209 -7.81 4.07 7.24
CA GLY A 209 -8.75 4.59 6.24
C GLY A 209 -8.08 4.84 4.89
N ALA A 210 -6.85 5.39 4.88
CA ALA A 210 -6.07 5.59 3.66
C ALA A 210 -5.68 4.26 3.01
N LEU A 211 -5.18 3.31 3.80
CA LEU A 211 -4.81 1.96 3.32
C LEU A 211 -6.03 1.19 2.79
N LEU A 212 -7.16 1.24 3.51
CA LEU A 212 -8.40 0.59 3.09
C LEU A 212 -8.90 1.14 1.76
N ARG A 213 -8.95 2.48 1.61
CA ARG A 213 -9.33 3.12 0.36
C ARG A 213 -8.41 2.69 -0.78
N PHE A 214 -7.09 2.70 -0.56
CA PHE A 214 -6.13 2.22 -1.54
C PHE A 214 -6.40 0.78 -1.97
N ILE A 215 -6.61 -0.14 -1.02
CA ILE A 215 -6.85 -1.56 -1.32
C ILE A 215 -8.17 -1.77 -2.09
N GLN A 216 -9.21 -1.01 -1.74
CA GLN A 216 -10.52 -1.06 -2.41
C GLN A 216 -10.47 -0.51 -3.84
N ASP A 217 -9.77 0.61 -4.05
CA ASP A 217 -9.66 1.27 -5.35
C ASP A 217 -8.63 0.61 -6.27
N ASN A 218 -7.71 -0.18 -5.71
CA ASN A 218 -6.69 -0.89 -6.44
C ASN A 218 -7.29 -1.97 -7.36
N LYS A 219 -6.92 -1.93 -8.64
CA LYS A 219 -7.47 -2.77 -9.72
C LYS A 219 -6.94 -4.21 -9.74
N LEU A 220 -6.03 -4.60 -8.85
CA LEU A 220 -5.50 -5.96 -8.83
C LEU A 220 -6.61 -6.96 -8.49
N GLY A 221 -6.93 -7.84 -9.43
CA GLY A 221 -7.92 -8.91 -9.30
C GLY A 221 -7.32 -10.32 -9.38
N ASP A 222 -8.19 -11.33 -9.31
CA ASP A 222 -7.80 -12.75 -9.28
C ASP A 222 -7.09 -13.20 -10.57
N GLU A 223 -7.31 -12.49 -11.69
CA GLU A 223 -6.62 -12.69 -12.96
C GLU A 223 -5.11 -12.46 -12.90
N TYR A 224 -4.63 -11.77 -11.87
CA TYR A 224 -3.20 -11.56 -11.63
C TYR A 224 -2.55 -12.69 -10.83
N LEU A 225 -3.31 -13.67 -10.33
CA LEU A 225 -2.75 -14.84 -9.67
C LEU A 225 -2.25 -15.86 -10.69
N GLU A 226 -1.10 -16.44 -10.41
CA GLU A 226 -0.71 -17.67 -11.11
C GLU A 226 -1.70 -18.81 -10.80
N LYS A 227 -1.95 -19.67 -11.78
CA LYS A 227 -2.83 -20.85 -11.61
C LYS A 227 -2.08 -21.97 -10.88
N GLY A 228 -2.79 -22.76 -10.07
CA GLY A 228 -2.25 -23.97 -9.43
C GLY A 228 -2.19 -23.96 -7.90
N ALA A 229 -2.93 -23.07 -7.24
CA ALA A 229 -2.97 -23.02 -5.78
C ALA A 229 -3.58 -24.30 -5.20
N LYS A 230 -3.01 -24.79 -4.09
CA LYS A 230 -3.55 -25.97 -3.39
C LYS A 230 -4.90 -25.67 -2.72
N VAL A 231 -5.12 -24.40 -2.40
CA VAL A 231 -6.33 -23.86 -1.80
C VAL A 231 -6.94 -22.83 -2.76
N PRO A 232 -8.28 -22.74 -2.90
CA PRO A 232 -8.90 -21.66 -3.65
C PRO A 232 -8.46 -20.30 -3.09
N LEU A 233 -7.65 -19.55 -3.84
CA LEU A 233 -7.23 -18.20 -3.50
C LEU A 233 -8.01 -17.19 -4.34
N SER A 234 -8.39 -16.09 -3.70
CA SER A 234 -9.01 -14.95 -4.36
C SER A 234 -8.53 -13.66 -3.69
N ILE A 235 -7.85 -12.82 -4.47
CA ILE A 235 -7.49 -11.45 -4.08
C ILE A 235 -8.76 -10.68 -3.72
N LYS A 236 -9.84 -10.86 -4.50
CA LYS A 236 -11.13 -10.23 -4.21
C LYS A 236 -11.68 -10.65 -2.83
N ALA A 237 -11.62 -11.94 -2.49
CA ALA A 237 -12.05 -12.43 -1.18
C ALA A 237 -11.15 -11.88 -0.05
N MET A 238 -9.82 -11.89 -0.24
CA MET A 238 -8.89 -11.31 0.74
C MET A 238 -9.14 -9.82 0.98
N LYS A 239 -9.40 -9.04 -0.08
CA LYS A 239 -9.79 -7.62 0.03
C LYS A 239 -11.08 -7.45 0.83
N ALA A 240 -12.10 -8.29 0.59
CA ALA A 240 -13.34 -8.27 1.35
C ALA A 240 -13.11 -8.60 2.84
N GLU A 241 -12.25 -9.56 3.14
CA GLU A 241 -11.89 -9.91 4.51
C GLU A 241 -11.16 -8.77 5.24
N LEU A 242 -10.24 -8.08 4.55
CA LEU A 242 -9.60 -6.89 5.09
C LEU A 242 -10.63 -5.79 5.41
N VAL A 243 -11.61 -5.55 4.53
CA VAL A 243 -12.71 -4.59 4.79
C VAL A 243 -13.45 -4.93 6.08
N GLU A 244 -13.78 -6.20 6.31
CA GLU A 244 -14.47 -6.64 7.52
C GLU A 244 -13.59 -6.50 8.78
N ILE A 245 -12.30 -6.82 8.68
CA ILE A 245 -11.32 -6.59 9.76
C ILE A 245 -11.26 -5.11 10.14
N ALA A 246 -11.18 -4.21 9.16
CA ALA A 246 -11.12 -2.77 9.40
C ALA A 246 -12.40 -2.24 10.06
N LYS A 247 -13.58 -2.62 9.54
CA LYS A 247 -14.88 -2.24 10.15
C LYS A 247 -14.95 -2.68 11.61
N LYS A 248 -14.53 -3.91 11.90
CA LYS A 248 -14.58 -4.44 13.25
C LYS A 248 -13.66 -3.68 14.21
N LEU A 249 -12.43 -3.35 13.78
CA LEU A 249 -11.53 -2.54 14.60
C LEU A 249 -12.11 -1.16 14.88
N ILE A 250 -12.68 -0.50 13.86
CA ILE A 250 -13.28 0.83 14.01
C ILE A 250 -14.45 0.83 15.00
N ALA A 251 -15.24 -0.24 15.04
CA ALA A 251 -16.39 -0.41 15.93
C ALA A 251 -16.02 -0.88 17.35
N SER A 252 -14.84 -1.46 17.55
CA SER A 252 -14.40 -2.01 18.83
C SER A 252 -13.74 -0.93 19.71
N PRO A 253 -13.70 -1.13 21.05
CA PRO A 253 -12.85 -0.33 21.93
C PRO A 253 -11.40 -0.32 21.39
N TYR A 254 -10.74 0.83 21.49
CA TYR A 254 -9.40 0.96 20.96
C TYR A 254 -8.41 0.11 21.74
N ASP A 255 -7.69 -0.74 21.02
CA ASP A 255 -6.57 -1.52 21.50
C ASP A 255 -5.36 -1.22 20.62
N GLU A 256 -4.29 -0.72 21.23
CA GLU A 256 -3.10 -0.25 20.51
C GLU A 256 -2.33 -1.40 19.84
N VAL A 257 -2.33 -2.58 20.46
CA VAL A 257 -1.62 -3.77 19.94
C VAL A 257 -2.35 -4.34 18.74
N ALA A 258 -3.67 -4.54 18.85
CA ALA A 258 -4.52 -4.99 17.77
C ALA A 258 -4.52 -4.01 16.60
N SER A 259 -4.61 -2.71 16.88
CA SER A 259 -4.53 -1.68 15.83
C SER A 259 -3.19 -1.75 15.11
N SER A 260 -2.09 -1.95 15.84
CA SER A 260 -0.76 -2.10 15.25
C SER A 260 -0.64 -3.32 14.34
N VAL A 261 -1.13 -4.48 14.80
CA VAL A 261 -1.14 -5.72 14.01
C VAL A 261 -1.94 -5.52 12.71
N ILE A 262 -3.15 -4.98 12.80
CA ILE A 262 -4.04 -4.81 11.65
C ILE A 262 -3.45 -3.82 10.65
N ILE A 263 -2.94 -2.67 11.10
CA ILE A 263 -2.32 -1.68 10.22
C ILE A 263 -1.13 -2.30 9.49
N ARG A 264 -0.26 -3.06 10.18
CA ARG A 264 0.85 -3.76 9.53
C ARG A 264 0.36 -4.75 8.48
N THR A 265 -0.68 -5.54 8.76
CA THR A 265 -1.28 -6.45 7.77
C THR A 265 -1.71 -5.70 6.51
N PHE A 266 -2.37 -4.55 6.66
CA PHE A 266 -2.78 -3.72 5.53
C PHE A 266 -1.57 -3.16 4.77
N MET A 267 -0.55 -2.69 5.47
CA MET A 267 0.66 -2.17 4.83
C MET A 267 1.38 -3.26 4.03
N TYR A 268 1.63 -4.44 4.60
CA TYR A 268 2.28 -5.53 3.86
C TYR A 268 1.43 -5.97 2.67
N PHE A 269 0.11 -6.09 2.82
CA PHE A 269 -0.79 -6.46 1.71
C PHE A 269 -0.79 -5.40 0.60
N ALA A 270 -0.64 -4.12 0.95
CA ALA A 270 -0.56 -3.03 -0.02
C ALA A 270 0.73 -3.08 -0.86
N ILE A 271 1.85 -3.59 -0.34
CA ILE A 271 3.14 -3.68 -1.08
C ILE A 271 2.97 -4.38 -2.45
N PRO A 272 2.56 -5.66 -2.55
CA PRO A 272 2.40 -6.30 -3.86
C PRO A 272 1.32 -5.63 -4.70
N CYS A 273 0.25 -5.11 -4.09
CA CYS A 273 -0.82 -4.40 -4.80
C CYS A 273 -0.31 -3.15 -5.53
N THR A 274 0.61 -2.40 -4.91
CA THR A 274 1.24 -1.23 -5.50
C THR A 274 2.26 -1.63 -6.57
N LEU A 275 3.12 -2.61 -6.27
CA LEU A 275 4.27 -2.94 -7.13
C LEU A 275 3.88 -3.68 -8.41
N ILE A 276 2.88 -4.57 -8.38
CA ILE A 276 2.46 -5.33 -9.57
C ILE A 276 1.93 -4.40 -10.69
N LEU A 277 1.28 -3.31 -10.29
CA LEU A 277 0.65 -2.35 -11.20
C LEU A 277 1.56 -1.13 -11.52
N SER A 278 2.65 -0.95 -10.78
CA SER A 278 3.58 0.18 -10.95
C SER A 278 4.32 0.12 -12.28
N ALA A 279 4.50 1.24 -12.98
CA ALA A 279 5.31 1.27 -14.20
C ALA A 279 6.81 1.08 -13.91
N ASP A 280 7.27 1.57 -12.76
CA ASP A 280 8.68 1.69 -12.39
C ASP A 280 9.30 0.38 -11.87
N VAL A 281 8.48 -0.63 -11.59
CA VAL A 281 8.94 -1.92 -11.08
C VAL A 281 9.33 -2.85 -12.23
N GLU A 282 10.52 -3.45 -12.12
CA GLU A 282 11.04 -4.43 -13.08
C GLU A 282 10.07 -5.60 -13.30
N GLY A 283 9.97 -6.08 -14.54
CA GLY A 283 9.05 -7.15 -14.93
C GLY A 283 9.22 -8.44 -14.11
N GLN A 284 10.45 -8.76 -13.70
CA GLN A 284 10.75 -9.94 -12.90
C GLN A 284 10.08 -9.93 -11.52
N TRP A 285 10.08 -8.77 -10.86
CA TRP A 285 9.42 -8.58 -9.57
C TRP A 285 7.91 -8.65 -9.73
N LYS A 286 7.35 -8.07 -10.79
CA LYS A 286 5.90 -8.18 -11.08
C LYS A 286 5.46 -9.62 -11.25
N ILE A 287 6.22 -10.41 -12.00
CA ILE A 287 5.95 -11.85 -12.19
C ILE A 287 6.06 -12.58 -10.86
N TYR A 288 7.16 -12.37 -10.14
CA TYR A 288 7.39 -13.01 -8.85
C TYR A 288 6.27 -12.71 -7.83
N LEU A 289 5.84 -11.46 -7.72
CA LEU A 289 4.78 -11.03 -6.81
C LEU A 289 3.39 -11.61 -7.15
N ARG A 290 3.19 -12.16 -8.35
CA ARG A 290 1.96 -12.85 -8.77
C ARG A 290 1.91 -14.32 -8.35
N LYS A 291 3.04 -14.86 -7.87
CA LYS A 291 3.12 -16.27 -7.45
C LYS A 291 2.18 -16.57 -6.29
N ILE A 292 1.54 -17.74 -6.39
CA ILE A 292 0.61 -18.28 -5.40
C ILE A 292 1.19 -18.27 -3.98
N ILE A 293 2.45 -18.65 -3.79
CA ILE A 293 3.07 -18.76 -2.45
C ILE A 293 2.99 -17.46 -1.64
N ILE A 294 3.08 -16.31 -2.30
CA ILE A 294 2.99 -14.99 -1.66
C ILE A 294 1.56 -14.75 -1.18
N TRP A 295 0.59 -15.05 -2.04
CA TRP A 295 -0.83 -14.87 -1.74
C TRP A 295 -1.37 -15.91 -0.73
N GLU A 296 -0.80 -17.12 -0.69
CA GLU A 296 -1.06 -18.09 0.38
C GLU A 296 -0.59 -17.57 1.73
N ALA A 297 0.61 -16.99 1.80
CA ALA A 297 1.14 -16.38 3.01
C ALA A 297 0.25 -15.21 3.49
N PHE A 298 -0.18 -14.33 2.57
CA PHE A 298 -1.11 -13.25 2.89
C PHE A 298 -2.48 -13.76 3.36
N ASN A 299 -3.04 -14.78 2.70
CA ASN A 299 -4.30 -15.37 3.11
C ASN A 299 -4.19 -15.97 4.52
N SER A 300 -3.09 -16.67 4.82
CA SER A 300 -2.80 -17.20 6.16
C SER A 300 -2.76 -16.10 7.21
N LEU A 301 -2.03 -15.01 6.93
CA LEU A 301 -1.97 -13.83 7.80
C LEU A 301 -3.35 -13.22 8.03
N ILE A 302 -4.14 -13.00 6.97
CA ILE A 302 -5.48 -12.39 7.06
C ILE A 302 -6.41 -13.26 7.93
N VAL A 303 -6.40 -14.57 7.73
CA VAL A 303 -7.20 -15.51 8.54
C VAL A 303 -6.82 -15.44 10.01
N LYS A 304 -5.52 -15.44 10.32
CA LYS A 304 -5.02 -15.35 11.70
C LYS A 304 -5.32 -14.01 12.35
N VAL A 305 -5.14 -12.91 11.61
CA VAL A 305 -5.48 -11.55 12.09
C VAL A 305 -6.98 -11.43 12.34
N LYS A 306 -7.83 -11.94 11.45
CA LYS A 306 -9.28 -11.99 11.66
C LYS A 306 -9.63 -12.73 12.96
N ALA A 307 -9.01 -13.88 13.20
CA ALA A 307 -9.18 -14.62 14.45
C ALA A 307 -8.70 -13.82 15.67
N TYR A 308 -7.56 -13.13 15.55
CA TYR A 308 -6.99 -12.28 16.60
C TYR A 308 -7.92 -11.10 16.96
N VAL A 309 -8.54 -10.44 15.97
CA VAL A 309 -9.54 -9.38 16.23
C VAL A 309 -10.78 -9.93 16.95
N ASN A 310 -11.08 -11.23 16.80
CA ASN A 310 -12.18 -11.89 17.50
C ASN A 310 -11.80 -12.30 18.93
N ALA A 311 -10.61 -12.85 19.11
CA ALA A 311 -10.09 -13.29 20.38
C ALA A 311 -8.56 -13.09 20.36
N PRO A 312 -8.04 -12.02 20.98
CA PRO A 312 -6.62 -11.70 20.94
C PRO A 312 -5.81 -12.75 21.69
N LYS A 313 -5.30 -13.72 20.93
CA LYS A 313 -4.44 -14.83 21.36
C LYS A 313 -3.41 -15.09 20.25
N ASN A 314 -2.27 -15.67 20.61
CA ASN A 314 -1.24 -16.12 19.66
C ASN A 314 -0.62 -14.96 18.85
N ALA A 315 -0.25 -13.86 19.50
CA ALA A 315 0.45 -12.75 18.84
C ALA A 315 1.78 -13.19 18.21
N ASP A 316 2.48 -14.15 18.83
CA ASP A 316 3.75 -14.68 18.33
C ASP A 316 3.60 -15.37 16.97
N GLU A 317 2.53 -16.14 16.77
CA GLU A 317 2.23 -16.78 15.47
C GLU A 317 2.05 -15.73 14.34
N ILE A 318 1.50 -14.56 14.67
CA ILE A 318 1.31 -13.47 13.71
C ILE A 318 2.65 -12.81 13.36
N GLU A 319 3.55 -12.64 14.33
CA GLU A 319 4.90 -12.12 14.08
C GLU A 319 5.77 -13.08 13.24
N GLU A 320 5.60 -14.39 13.42
CA GLU A 320 6.21 -15.40 12.55
C GLU A 320 5.72 -15.24 11.10
N LEU A 321 4.41 -15.09 10.89
CA LEU A 321 3.84 -14.86 9.56
C LEU A 321 4.31 -13.54 8.92
N PHE A 322 4.46 -12.46 9.69
CA PHE A 322 5.08 -11.25 9.18
C PHE A 322 6.52 -11.51 8.72
N SER A 323 7.30 -12.25 9.50
CA SER A 323 8.68 -12.59 9.15
C SER A 323 8.78 -13.46 7.89
N GLU A 324 7.84 -14.38 7.69
CA GLU A 324 7.73 -15.18 6.47
C GLU A 324 7.41 -14.32 5.24
N ILE A 325 6.41 -13.43 5.35
CA ILE A 325 6.04 -12.51 4.28
C ILE A 325 7.21 -11.58 3.93
N GLU A 326 7.94 -11.07 4.92
CA GLU A 326 9.14 -10.26 4.68
C GLU A 326 10.19 -11.01 3.87
N LYS A 327 10.48 -12.27 4.24
CA LYS A 327 11.42 -13.10 3.49
C LYS A 327 10.96 -13.28 2.04
N LEU A 328 9.69 -13.56 1.83
CA LEU A 328 9.11 -13.68 0.49
C LEU A 328 9.21 -12.36 -0.29
N LEU A 329 8.92 -11.21 0.32
CA LEU A 329 8.99 -9.92 -0.38
C LEU A 329 10.43 -9.47 -0.65
N LEU A 330 11.39 -9.79 0.22
CA LEU A 330 12.80 -9.37 0.08
C LEU A 330 13.63 -10.31 -0.81
N GLN A 331 13.18 -11.54 -1.02
CA GLN A 331 13.90 -12.51 -1.80
C GLN A 331 13.20 -12.71 -3.14
N LEU A 332 13.84 -12.29 -4.24
CA LEU A 332 13.41 -12.70 -5.57
C LEU A 332 13.66 -14.20 -5.71
N GLY A 333 12.69 -15.01 -5.31
CA GLY A 333 12.78 -16.46 -5.38
C GLY A 333 12.71 -16.95 -6.82
N ASP A 334 13.44 -18.03 -7.13
CA ASP A 334 13.48 -18.67 -8.45
C ASP A 334 12.08 -18.71 -9.10
N THR A 335 11.84 -17.93 -10.15
CA THR A 335 10.60 -17.96 -10.94
C THR A 335 10.59 -19.21 -11.81
N ASP A 336 10.41 -20.38 -11.19
CA ASP A 336 10.12 -21.60 -11.93
C ASP A 336 8.69 -21.50 -12.48
N ILE A 337 8.56 -20.96 -13.68
CA ILE A 337 7.29 -20.91 -14.41
C ILE A 337 7.04 -22.30 -14.98
N ALA A 338 6.10 -23.03 -14.38
CA ALA A 338 5.69 -24.34 -14.87
C ALA A 338 4.95 -24.23 -16.21
N THR A 339 5.50 -24.82 -17.26
CA THR A 339 4.98 -24.87 -18.65
C THR A 339 4.57 -26.29 -19.07
N ALA A 340 4.72 -27.27 -18.17
CA ALA A 340 4.55 -28.69 -18.49
C ALA A 340 3.11 -29.02 -18.89
N ALA A 341 2.11 -28.36 -18.30
CA ALA A 341 0.71 -28.57 -18.61
C ALA A 341 0.37 -28.07 -20.03
N GLU A 342 0.89 -26.91 -20.41
CA GLU A 342 0.69 -26.31 -21.72
C GLU A 342 1.40 -27.13 -22.81
N ILE A 343 2.67 -27.52 -22.60
CA ILE A 343 3.41 -28.41 -23.50
C ILE A 343 2.66 -29.74 -23.71
N LEU A 344 2.19 -30.36 -22.63
CA LEU A 344 1.44 -31.62 -22.74
C LEU A 344 0.13 -31.44 -23.53
N SER A 345 -0.55 -30.32 -23.33
CA SER A 345 -1.77 -29.99 -24.07
C SER A 345 -1.49 -29.81 -25.57
N LEU A 346 -0.41 -29.11 -25.92
CA LEU A 346 0.06 -28.98 -27.30
C LEU A 346 0.39 -30.34 -27.93
N PHE A 347 1.07 -31.23 -27.21
CA PHE A 347 1.36 -32.58 -27.69
C PHE A 347 0.09 -33.40 -27.94
N LYS A 348 -0.92 -33.26 -27.09
CA LYS A 348 -2.23 -33.92 -27.26
C LYS A 348 -3.04 -33.34 -28.44
N LEU A 349 -2.83 -32.06 -28.79
CA LEU A 349 -3.49 -31.41 -29.91
C LEU A 349 -2.89 -31.81 -31.27
N ALA A 350 -1.58 -32.06 -31.34
CA ALA A 350 -0.90 -32.43 -32.59
C ALA A 350 -1.63 -33.52 -33.44
N PRO A 351 -2.03 -34.69 -32.87
CA PRO A 351 -2.68 -35.75 -33.67
C PRO A 351 -4.11 -35.44 -34.13
N VAL A 352 -4.78 -34.45 -33.54
CA VAL A 352 -6.18 -34.09 -33.88
C VAL A 352 -6.28 -32.89 -34.81
N ILE A 353 -5.15 -32.31 -35.23
CA ILE A 353 -5.12 -31.23 -36.21
C ILE A 353 -5.16 -31.82 -37.62
N TYR A 354 -6.04 -31.29 -38.46
CA TYR A 354 -6.18 -31.72 -39.85
C TYR A 354 -4.89 -31.57 -40.64
N ARG A 355 -4.67 -32.49 -41.61
CA ARG A 355 -3.41 -32.63 -42.36
C ARG A 355 -2.90 -31.32 -42.98
N MET A 356 -3.82 -30.45 -43.37
CA MET A 356 -3.63 -29.19 -44.09
C MET A 356 -2.94 -28.10 -43.25
N TYR A 357 -2.95 -28.28 -41.92
CA TYR A 357 -2.26 -27.41 -40.96
C TYR A 357 -1.33 -28.20 -40.04
N HIS A 358 -1.24 -29.52 -40.21
CA HIS A 358 -0.59 -30.41 -39.26
C HIS A 358 0.92 -30.16 -39.20
N GLY A 359 1.62 -30.12 -40.33
CA GLY A 359 3.06 -29.91 -40.39
C GLY A 359 3.47 -28.60 -39.73
N ARG A 360 2.83 -27.49 -40.12
CA ARG A 360 3.11 -26.16 -39.54
C ARG A 360 2.79 -26.09 -38.04
N SER A 361 1.70 -26.72 -37.60
CA SER A 361 1.37 -26.79 -36.17
C SER A 361 2.41 -27.60 -35.38
N VAL A 362 2.87 -28.75 -35.92
CA VAL A 362 3.92 -29.55 -35.30
C VAL A 362 5.25 -28.79 -35.26
N ALA A 363 5.58 -28.03 -36.31
CA ALA A 363 6.78 -27.18 -36.32
C ALA A 363 6.73 -26.10 -35.22
N LEU A 364 5.58 -25.43 -35.06
CA LEU A 364 5.33 -24.50 -33.95
C LEU A 364 5.48 -25.18 -32.59
N ILE A 365 4.86 -26.35 -32.39
CA ILE A 365 4.94 -27.11 -31.13
C ILE A 365 6.40 -27.49 -30.80
N LYS A 366 7.16 -27.96 -31.80
CA LYS A 366 8.59 -28.27 -31.63
C LYS A 366 9.41 -27.04 -31.25
N THR A 367 9.10 -25.89 -31.85
CA THR A 367 9.73 -24.60 -31.53
C THR A 367 9.51 -24.23 -30.06
N LEU A 368 8.25 -24.28 -29.60
CA LEU A 368 7.90 -23.98 -28.22
C LEU A 368 8.51 -24.98 -27.21
N TYR A 369 8.57 -26.26 -27.57
CA TYR A 369 9.22 -27.29 -26.75
C TYR A 369 10.73 -27.08 -26.63
N TYR A 370 11.39 -26.64 -27.70
CA TYR A 370 12.81 -26.30 -27.64
C TYR A 370 13.07 -25.10 -26.73
N LEU A 371 12.31 -24.01 -26.89
CA LEU A 371 12.41 -22.83 -26.03
C LEU A 371 12.17 -23.18 -24.55
N ASP A 372 11.23 -24.09 -24.28
CA ASP A 372 10.99 -24.61 -22.93
C ASP A 372 12.18 -25.39 -22.37
N ARG A 373 12.75 -26.33 -23.13
CA ARG A 373 13.93 -27.08 -22.69
C ARG A 373 15.15 -26.19 -22.51
N HIS A 374 15.37 -25.24 -23.42
CA HIS A 374 16.48 -24.30 -23.35
C HIS A 374 16.38 -23.42 -22.10
N SER A 375 15.20 -22.91 -21.81
CA SER A 375 14.93 -22.07 -20.64
C SER A 375 14.96 -22.81 -19.29
N ARG A 376 15.04 -24.15 -19.26
CA ARG A 376 15.21 -24.94 -18.01
C ARG A 376 16.66 -25.15 -17.61
N LYS A 377 17.61 -24.85 -18.49
CA LYS A 377 19.03 -25.10 -18.23
C LYS A 377 19.55 -24.13 -17.15
N PRO A 378 20.35 -24.59 -16.16
CA PRO A 378 20.86 -23.74 -15.08
C PRO A 378 21.62 -22.50 -15.56
N GLU A 379 22.37 -22.61 -16.67
CA GLU A 379 23.09 -21.50 -17.31
C GLU A 379 22.17 -20.40 -17.85
N ASN A 380 20.87 -20.72 -18.06
CA ASN A 380 19.85 -19.79 -18.53
C ASN A 380 18.89 -19.35 -17.40
N LYS A 381 19.23 -19.61 -16.13
CA LYS A 381 18.34 -19.38 -14.98
C LYS A 381 17.98 -17.92 -14.75
N ALA A 382 18.88 -16.98 -15.08
CA ALA A 382 18.61 -15.53 -15.01
C ALA A 382 17.59 -15.05 -16.07
N VAL A 383 17.21 -15.94 -16.98
CA VAL A 383 16.32 -15.69 -18.12
C VAL A 383 14.90 -16.24 -17.84
N ALA A 384 14.66 -16.70 -16.61
CA ALA A 384 13.40 -17.27 -16.13
C ALA A 384 12.20 -16.30 -16.16
N THR A 385 12.45 -15.00 -16.29
CA THR A 385 11.44 -13.95 -16.44
C THR A 385 10.70 -14.08 -17.78
N TYR A 386 11.41 -14.41 -18.86
CA TYR A 386 10.85 -14.62 -20.20
C TYR A 386 10.15 -15.98 -20.35
N ARG A 387 10.26 -16.84 -19.33
CA ARG A 387 9.54 -18.11 -19.23
C ARG A 387 8.02 -17.87 -19.06
N TYR A 388 7.64 -16.72 -18.51
CA TYR A 388 6.25 -16.27 -18.47
C TYR A 388 5.71 -15.93 -19.86
N ASP A 389 6.45 -15.16 -20.66
CA ASP A 389 6.07 -14.83 -22.05
C ASP A 389 5.95 -16.10 -22.89
N LEU A 390 6.89 -17.04 -22.71
CA LEU A 390 6.80 -18.37 -23.31
C LEU A 390 5.51 -19.10 -22.91
N LYS A 391 5.14 -19.09 -21.62
CA LYS A 391 3.89 -19.71 -21.15
C LYS A 391 2.65 -19.03 -21.73
N GLN A 392 2.65 -17.70 -21.88
CA GLN A 392 1.55 -16.97 -22.52
C GLN A 392 1.39 -17.38 -23.98
N VAL A 393 2.48 -17.39 -24.75
CA VAL A 393 2.46 -17.85 -26.15
C VAL A 393 1.96 -19.29 -26.24
N MET A 394 2.40 -20.18 -25.35
CA MET A 394 1.89 -21.56 -25.31
C MET A 394 0.40 -21.64 -25.00
N THR A 395 -0.10 -20.83 -24.07
CA THR A 395 -1.52 -20.79 -23.71
C THR A 395 -2.36 -20.36 -24.91
N GLU A 396 -1.95 -19.27 -25.58
CA GLU A 396 -2.61 -18.82 -26.81
C GLU A 396 -2.56 -19.88 -27.91
N CYS A 397 -1.44 -20.59 -28.05
CA CYS A 397 -1.32 -21.70 -28.99
C CYS A 397 -2.28 -22.84 -28.65
N VAL A 398 -2.43 -23.21 -27.38
CA VAL A 398 -3.39 -24.23 -26.94
C VAL A 398 -4.80 -23.82 -27.32
N ASP A 399 -5.20 -22.57 -27.07
CA ASP A 399 -6.54 -22.07 -27.37
C ASP A 399 -6.82 -22.08 -28.88
N ASN A 400 -5.89 -21.55 -29.69
CA ASN A 400 -6.04 -21.48 -31.14
C ASN A 400 -6.02 -22.86 -31.81
N LEU A 401 -5.09 -23.74 -31.41
CA LEU A 401 -5.02 -25.10 -31.96
C LEU A 401 -6.21 -25.97 -31.51
N THR A 402 -6.79 -25.70 -30.33
CA THR A 402 -8.06 -26.31 -29.89
C THR A 402 -9.23 -25.83 -30.73
N ALA A 403 -9.26 -24.56 -31.13
CA ALA A 403 -10.27 -24.08 -32.07
C ALA A 403 -10.09 -24.71 -33.45
N LEU A 404 -8.85 -24.82 -33.93
CA LEU A 404 -8.49 -25.41 -35.21
C LEU A 404 -8.86 -26.90 -35.30
N SER A 405 -8.66 -27.67 -34.23
CA SER A 405 -8.99 -29.11 -34.20
C SER A 405 -10.50 -29.40 -34.27
N LYS A 406 -11.35 -28.40 -34.01
CA LYS A 406 -12.81 -28.50 -34.08
C LYS A 406 -13.39 -28.20 -35.46
N ILE A 407 -12.59 -27.67 -36.40
CA ILE A 407 -13.08 -27.31 -37.73
C ILE A 407 -13.33 -28.59 -38.53
N LYS A 408 -14.56 -28.79 -38.99
CA LYS A 408 -14.87 -29.93 -39.87
C LYS A 408 -14.43 -29.59 -41.29
N LEU A 409 -13.43 -30.31 -41.78
CA LEU A 409 -12.89 -30.10 -43.12
C LEU A 409 -13.09 -31.35 -43.97
N ASP A 410 -13.65 -31.15 -45.15
CA ASP A 410 -13.73 -32.15 -46.21
C ASP A 410 -12.60 -31.90 -47.21
N ILE A 411 -11.73 -32.90 -47.41
CA ILE A 411 -10.56 -32.79 -48.29
C ILE A 411 -11.00 -32.58 -49.76
N ALA A 412 -12.14 -33.14 -50.16
CA ALA A 412 -12.64 -33.04 -51.53
C ALA A 412 -12.97 -31.57 -51.89
N SER A 413 -13.72 -30.90 -51.03
CA SER A 413 -14.07 -29.47 -51.17
C SER A 413 -13.00 -28.50 -50.68
N PHE A 414 -11.89 -29.02 -50.13
CA PHE A 414 -10.62 -28.34 -49.80
C PHE A 414 -10.29 -27.14 -50.72
N SER A 415 -9.77 -26.00 -50.27
CA SER A 415 -8.96 -25.13 -51.15
C SER A 415 -7.96 -24.31 -50.36
N THR A 416 -6.69 -24.40 -50.77
CA THR A 416 -5.60 -23.54 -50.26
C THR A 416 -5.77 -22.08 -50.68
N ASP A 417 -6.67 -21.80 -51.62
CA ASP A 417 -7.02 -20.45 -52.02
C ASP A 417 -8.22 -19.86 -51.27
N SER A 418 -8.94 -20.69 -50.50
CA SER A 418 -10.10 -20.24 -49.73
C SER A 418 -9.72 -19.18 -48.70
N ALA A 419 -10.64 -18.23 -48.47
CA ALA A 419 -10.46 -17.19 -47.47
C ALA A 419 -10.31 -17.78 -46.06
N GLU A 420 -11.05 -18.84 -45.74
CA GLU A 420 -10.98 -19.54 -44.47
C GLU A 420 -9.59 -20.16 -44.24
N TYR A 421 -9.03 -20.84 -45.24
CA TYR A 421 -7.68 -21.39 -45.14
C TYR A 421 -6.62 -20.32 -44.95
N LYS A 422 -6.69 -19.24 -45.73
CA LYS A 422 -5.72 -18.13 -45.64
C LYS A 422 -5.80 -17.45 -44.26
N ALA A 423 -7.00 -17.26 -43.72
CA ALA A 423 -7.20 -16.73 -42.37
C ALA A 423 -6.58 -17.63 -41.30
N LYS A 424 -6.89 -18.94 -41.30
CA LYS A 424 -6.33 -19.89 -40.33
C LYS A 424 -4.83 -20.10 -40.47
N SER A 425 -4.32 -20.10 -41.69
CA SER A 425 -2.87 -20.14 -41.96
C SER A 425 -2.16 -18.95 -41.34
N LYS A 426 -2.73 -17.74 -41.51
CA LYS A 426 -2.20 -16.52 -40.93
C LYS A 426 -2.30 -16.49 -39.40
N GLU A 427 -3.36 -17.06 -38.81
CA GLU A 427 -3.46 -17.22 -37.35
C GLU A 427 -2.29 -18.07 -36.80
N ILE A 428 -2.00 -19.23 -37.42
CA ILE A 428 -0.89 -20.10 -36.99
C ILE A 428 0.47 -19.43 -37.23
N GLU A 429 0.63 -18.74 -38.35
CA GLU A 429 1.83 -17.95 -38.64
C GLU A 429 2.03 -16.83 -37.60
N GLY A 430 0.96 -16.13 -37.22
CA GLY A 430 1.01 -15.13 -36.16
C GLY A 430 1.43 -15.70 -34.80
N LEU A 431 1.01 -16.92 -34.46
CA LEU A 431 1.48 -17.63 -33.26
C LEU A 431 2.96 -17.98 -33.36
N PHE A 432 3.43 -18.42 -34.53
CA PHE A 432 4.84 -18.68 -34.77
C PHE A 432 5.67 -17.40 -34.68
N ASP A 433 5.19 -16.28 -35.24
CA ASP A 433 5.84 -14.97 -35.16
C ASP A 433 5.98 -14.49 -33.71
N LYS A 434 4.97 -14.71 -32.86
CA LYS A 434 5.05 -14.42 -31.42
C LYS A 434 6.14 -15.22 -30.70
N SER A 435 6.54 -16.37 -31.23
CA SER A 435 7.64 -17.17 -30.66
C SER A 435 9.04 -16.64 -31.06
N LYS A 436 9.16 -15.86 -32.14
CA LYS A 436 10.46 -15.38 -32.64
C LYS A 436 11.19 -14.47 -31.65
N PRO A 437 10.56 -13.43 -31.05
CA PRO A 437 11.22 -12.59 -30.05
C PRO A 437 11.73 -13.38 -28.85
N LEU A 438 11.09 -14.49 -28.50
CA LEU A 438 11.51 -15.34 -27.38
C LEU A 438 12.88 -15.97 -27.60
N PHE A 439 13.36 -16.14 -28.84
CA PHE A 439 14.72 -16.63 -29.09
C PHE A 439 15.76 -15.61 -28.62
N GLU A 440 15.53 -14.32 -28.88
CA GLU A 440 16.41 -13.26 -28.41
C GLU A 440 16.32 -13.12 -26.88
N SER A 441 15.10 -13.05 -26.35
CA SER A 441 14.86 -12.96 -24.90
C SER A 441 15.46 -14.13 -24.13
N LEU A 442 15.34 -15.36 -24.67
CA LEU A 442 15.86 -16.58 -24.07
C LEU A 442 17.32 -16.88 -24.44
N ARG A 443 17.98 -16.04 -25.24
CA ARG A 443 19.34 -16.26 -25.78
C ARG A 443 19.48 -17.66 -26.39
N ALA A 444 18.58 -18.00 -27.29
CA ALA A 444 18.54 -19.29 -27.96
C ALA A 444 19.07 -19.17 -29.40
N ASP A 445 20.12 -19.92 -29.74
CA ASP A 445 20.92 -19.71 -30.95
C ASP A 445 20.41 -20.47 -32.19
N SER A 446 19.10 -20.72 -32.30
CA SER A 446 18.55 -21.61 -33.33
C SER A 446 17.33 -21.08 -34.08
N LEU A 447 17.05 -19.77 -33.99
CA LEU A 447 15.86 -19.20 -34.64
C LEU A 447 15.78 -19.53 -36.14
N SER A 448 16.90 -19.41 -36.86
CA SER A 448 16.96 -19.69 -38.31
C SER A 448 16.50 -21.11 -38.66
N GLN A 449 16.96 -22.11 -37.90
CA GLN A 449 16.58 -23.51 -38.08
C GLN A 449 15.06 -23.72 -37.92
N TYR A 450 14.44 -23.07 -36.93
CA TYR A 450 12.99 -23.21 -36.70
C TYR A 450 12.17 -22.43 -37.73
N VAL A 451 12.65 -21.29 -38.21
CA VAL A 451 12.04 -20.54 -39.32
C VAL A 451 12.04 -21.37 -40.61
N GLU A 452 13.17 -22.01 -40.92
CA GLU A 452 13.28 -22.90 -42.09
C GLU A 452 12.38 -24.14 -41.95
N ALA A 453 12.37 -24.78 -40.77
CA ALA A 453 11.52 -25.93 -40.50
C ALA A 453 10.02 -25.60 -40.60
N TYR A 454 9.60 -24.43 -40.09
CA TYR A 454 8.22 -23.97 -40.20
C TYR A 454 7.83 -23.71 -41.67
N SER A 455 8.67 -22.97 -42.41
CA SER A 455 8.43 -22.65 -43.82
C SER A 455 8.37 -23.91 -44.69
N THR A 456 9.26 -24.87 -44.43
CA THR A 456 9.25 -26.18 -45.09
C THR A 456 7.95 -26.95 -44.78
N ALA A 457 7.51 -26.93 -43.53
CA ALA A 457 6.28 -27.61 -43.13
C ALA A 457 5.02 -26.99 -43.77
N VAL A 458 4.98 -25.66 -43.93
CA VAL A 458 3.94 -24.94 -44.68
C VAL A 458 3.86 -25.46 -46.12
N SER A 459 4.99 -25.50 -46.82
CA SER A 459 5.09 -25.98 -48.21
C SER A 459 4.67 -27.45 -48.35
N ILE A 460 5.11 -28.32 -47.43
CA ILE A 460 4.76 -29.74 -47.42
C ILE A 460 3.25 -29.94 -47.21
N ASP A 461 2.64 -29.20 -46.27
CA ASP A 461 1.20 -29.31 -46.02
C ASP A 461 0.40 -28.91 -47.27
N GLU A 462 0.79 -27.84 -47.95
CA GLU A 462 0.14 -27.35 -49.18
C GLU A 462 0.31 -28.33 -50.35
N SER A 463 1.53 -28.85 -50.57
CA SER A 463 1.82 -29.82 -51.62
C SER A 463 1.00 -31.10 -51.44
N HIS A 464 0.95 -31.63 -50.22
CA HIS A 464 0.21 -32.86 -49.96
C HIS A 464 -1.29 -32.72 -50.19
N VAL A 465 -1.88 -31.57 -49.85
CA VAL A 465 -3.30 -31.35 -50.11
C VAL A 465 -3.57 -31.22 -51.61
N LYS A 466 -2.70 -30.51 -52.34
CA LYS A 466 -2.80 -30.40 -53.79
C LYS A 466 -2.69 -31.77 -54.46
N GLU A 467 -1.69 -32.56 -54.11
CA GLU A 467 -1.50 -33.92 -54.63
C GLU A 467 -2.65 -34.86 -54.26
N ALA A 468 -3.15 -34.78 -53.02
CA ALA A 468 -4.29 -35.60 -52.60
C ALA A 468 -5.55 -35.27 -53.41
N LYS A 469 -5.77 -34.00 -53.73
CA LYS A 469 -6.86 -33.57 -54.61
C LYS A 469 -6.71 -34.11 -56.03
N GLU A 470 -5.53 -33.93 -56.61
CA GLU A 470 -5.25 -34.40 -57.97
C GLU A 470 -5.38 -35.93 -58.10
N LYS A 471 -4.92 -36.68 -57.10
CA LYS A 471 -4.85 -38.15 -57.15
C LYS A 471 -6.12 -38.85 -56.63
N LEU A 472 -6.75 -38.34 -55.57
CA LEU A 472 -7.87 -39.01 -54.90
C LEU A 472 -9.24 -38.44 -55.32
N PHE A 473 -9.27 -37.18 -55.78
CA PHE A 473 -10.47 -36.52 -56.26
C PHE A 473 -10.23 -35.92 -57.66
N PRO A 474 -9.72 -36.72 -58.63
CA PRO A 474 -9.52 -36.22 -59.98
C PRO A 474 -10.85 -35.69 -60.47
N SER A 475 -10.88 -34.41 -60.84
CA SER A 475 -12.07 -33.75 -61.37
C SER A 475 -12.66 -34.63 -62.46
N THR A 476 -13.80 -35.24 -62.18
CA THR A 476 -14.47 -36.13 -63.12
C THR A 476 -14.60 -35.36 -64.42
N ILE A 477 -13.96 -35.94 -65.43
CA ILE A 477 -13.97 -35.60 -66.84
C ILE A 477 -15.16 -34.72 -67.20
N LYS A 478 -14.86 -33.57 -67.82
CA LYS A 478 -15.77 -32.87 -68.73
C LYS A 478 -16.42 -33.91 -69.65
N SER A 479 -17.59 -34.41 -69.27
CA SER A 479 -18.43 -35.21 -70.14
C SER A 479 -19.10 -34.24 -71.12
N GLY A 480 -18.53 -34.20 -72.33
CA GLY A 480 -19.14 -33.98 -73.64
C GLY A 480 -20.22 -32.91 -73.83
N GLY A 481 -19.99 -32.03 -74.81
CA GLY A 481 -21.01 -31.16 -75.41
C GLY A 481 -20.43 -29.86 -75.90
#